data_AF-A0A644XTV3-F1
#
_entry.id   AF-A0A644XTV3-F1
#
_cell.length_a   1.000
_cell.length_b   1.000
_cell.length_c   1.000
_cell.angle_alpha   90.00
_cell.angle_beta   90.00
_cell.angle_gamma   90.00
#
_symmetry.space_group_name_H-M   'P 1'
#
loop_
_entity.id
_entity.type
_entity.pdbx_description
1 polymer ?
#
loop_
_entity_poly.entity_id
_entity_poly.type
_entity_poly.pdbx_seq_one_letter_code
_entity_poly.pdbx_strand_id
1 'polypeptide(L)'
;MKREMETNQNNFNISQEFEIIPHQKGKAYPIGVKEWEFIKKKIGEINIDINNFHAIGFLLLGASASCLITIFATEFKTDSSKYLTWAILGISFIGGLLSVYFARDKHKQESVKPNEIISQMELIESRFENHKE
;
A
#
# COMPACT_ATOMS: atom_id res chain seq x y z
N MET A 1 57.43 46.97 2.65
CA MET A 1 57.22 45.51 2.81
C MET A 1 56.10 45.32 3.83
N LYS A 2 54.86 45.21 3.35
CA LYS A 2 53.62 45.13 4.16
C LYS A 2 53.50 43.72 4.74
N ARG A 3 53.21 43.61 6.04
CA ARG A 3 52.89 42.34 6.71
C ARG A 3 51.38 42.38 6.99
N GLU A 4 50.65 41.51 6.32
CA GLU A 4 49.18 41.43 6.30
C GLU A 4 48.65 40.87 7.63
N MET A 5 47.60 41.49 8.16
CA MET A 5 46.86 40.99 9.33
C MET A 5 45.89 39.90 8.87
N GLU A 6 46.03 38.70 9.43
CA GLU A 6 45.06 37.62 9.30
C GLU A 6 43.77 37.96 10.08
N THR A 7 42.73 38.39 9.37
CA THR A 7 41.36 38.39 9.87
C THR A 7 40.78 36.98 9.73
N ASN A 8 40.76 36.23 10.83
CA ASN A 8 40.03 34.97 10.94
C ASN A 8 38.53 35.25 10.74
N GLN A 9 38.01 34.95 9.54
CA GLN A 9 36.59 35.00 9.23
C GLN A 9 35.89 33.85 9.95
N ASN A 10 35.25 34.17 11.06
CA ASN A 10 34.35 33.28 11.78
C ASN A 10 33.07 33.12 10.94
N ASN A 11 33.04 32.13 10.05
CA ASN A 11 31.84 31.74 9.29
C ASN A 11 30.86 31.02 10.21
N PHE A 12 30.18 31.77 11.07
CA PHE A 12 29.03 31.27 11.84
C PHE A 12 27.76 31.59 11.04
N ASN A 13 27.33 30.65 10.20
CA ASN A 13 26.12 30.79 9.40
C ASN A 13 24.96 30.12 10.17
N ILE A 14 24.15 30.92 10.86
CA ILE A 14 22.92 30.47 11.51
C ILE A 14 21.88 30.21 10.41
N SER A 15 21.59 28.93 10.15
CA SER A 15 20.46 28.53 9.30
C SER A 15 19.16 28.59 10.10
N GLN A 16 18.70 29.80 10.40
CA GLN A 16 17.34 30.02 10.92
C GLN A 16 16.47 30.54 9.78
N GLU A 17 15.98 29.62 8.96
CA GLU A 17 14.80 29.83 8.12
C GLU A 17 14.33 28.47 7.61
N PHE A 18 13.75 27.67 8.52
CA PHE A 18 12.69 26.77 8.07
C PHE A 18 11.49 27.65 7.78
N GLU A 19 11.48 28.24 6.58
CA GLU A 19 10.30 28.86 6.02
C GLU A 19 9.24 27.76 5.94
N ILE A 20 8.32 27.74 6.90
CA ILE A 20 7.14 26.89 6.85
C ILE A 20 6.38 27.39 5.64
N ILE A 21 6.55 26.75 4.48
CA ILE A 21 5.84 27.07 3.25
C ILE A 21 4.35 27.06 3.61
N PRO A 22 3.67 28.23 3.64
CA PRO A 22 2.27 28.25 3.99
C PRO A 22 1.52 27.44 2.94
N HIS A 23 0.64 26.54 3.38
CA HIS A 23 -0.20 25.76 2.47
C HIS A 23 -0.84 26.70 1.45
N GLN A 24 -0.67 26.39 0.16
CA GLN A 24 -1.26 27.18 -0.91
C GLN A 24 -2.78 27.24 -0.68
N LYS A 25 -3.30 28.43 -0.39
CA LYS A 25 -4.73 28.68 -0.24
C LYS A 25 -5.38 28.57 -1.61
N GLY A 26 -5.72 27.35 -2.02
CA GLY A 26 -6.65 27.13 -3.13
C GLY A 26 -8.00 27.78 -2.83
N LYS A 27 -8.79 28.04 -3.87
CA LYS A 27 -10.19 28.44 -3.72
C LYS A 27 -10.97 27.28 -3.08
N ALA A 28 -11.10 27.28 -1.77
CA ALA A 28 -11.94 26.33 -1.06
C ALA A 28 -13.39 26.82 -1.11
N TYR A 29 -14.28 26.02 -1.68
CA TYR A 29 -15.72 26.28 -1.58
C TYR A 29 -16.20 25.86 -0.18
N PRO A 30 -17.02 26.68 0.49
CA PRO A 30 -17.64 26.27 1.74
C PRO A 30 -18.60 25.12 1.46
N ILE A 31 -18.39 23.99 2.15
CA ILE A 31 -19.27 22.82 2.09
C ILE A 31 -20.19 22.88 3.30
N GLY A 32 -21.49 22.61 3.12
CA GLY A 32 -22.42 22.54 4.23
C GLY A 32 -22.12 21.35 5.15
N VAL A 33 -22.27 21.52 6.47
CA VAL A 33 -22.01 20.44 7.45
C VAL A 33 -22.77 19.15 7.12
N LYS A 34 -24.02 19.27 6.64
CA LYS A 34 -24.84 18.12 6.22
C LYS A 34 -24.29 17.40 4.98
N GLU A 35 -23.74 18.15 4.03
CA GLU A 35 -23.14 17.59 2.81
C GLU A 35 -21.83 16.89 3.14
N TRP A 36 -21.05 17.46 4.05
CA TRP A 36 -19.82 16.87 4.55
C TRP A 36 -20.06 15.53 5.28
N GLU A 37 -21.02 15.49 6.20
CA GLU A 37 -21.45 14.26 6.88
C GLU A 37 -21.98 13.20 5.89
N PHE A 38 -22.70 13.64 4.85
CA PHE A 38 -23.17 12.74 3.80
C PHE A 38 -22.02 12.10 3.02
N ILE A 39 -20.98 12.87 2.68
CA ILE A 39 -19.77 12.36 2.01
C ILE A 39 -19.03 11.38 2.92
N LYS A 40 -18.85 11.72 4.20
CA LYS A 40 -18.21 10.85 5.21
C LYS A 40 -18.93 9.51 5.31
N LYS A 41 -20.27 9.53 5.37
CA LYS A 41 -21.10 8.32 5.38
C LYS A 41 -20.96 7.50 4.10
N LYS A 42 -20.97 8.15 2.93
CA LYS A 42 -20.83 7.47 1.63
C LYS A 42 -19.47 6.81 1.46
N ILE A 43 -18.41 7.44 1.94
CA ILE A 43 -17.07 6.87 1.96
C ILE A 43 -17.02 5.69 2.94
N GLY A 44 -17.65 5.80 4.11
CA GLY A 44 -17.70 4.72 5.10
C GLY A 44 -18.49 3.49 4.64
N GLU A 45 -19.44 3.66 3.72
CA GLU A 45 -20.18 2.56 3.09
C GLU A 45 -19.34 1.78 2.05
N ILE A 46 -18.15 2.28 1.66
CA ILE A 46 -17.25 1.58 0.74
C ILE A 46 -16.58 0.44 1.51
N ASN A 47 -17.17 -0.75 1.43
CA ASN A 47 -16.53 -1.96 1.90
C ASN A 47 -15.58 -2.47 0.81
N ILE A 48 -14.27 -2.40 1.08
CA ILE A 48 -13.28 -3.08 0.26
C ILE A 48 -13.23 -4.52 0.74
N ASP A 49 -13.89 -5.42 0.00
CA ASP A 49 -13.91 -6.84 0.31
C ASP A 49 -12.48 -7.39 0.39
N ILE A 50 -12.19 -8.10 1.48
CA ILE A 50 -10.87 -8.68 1.72
C ILE A 50 -10.63 -9.75 0.67
N ASN A 51 -9.67 -9.47 -0.19
CA ASN A 51 -9.44 -10.29 -1.36
C ASN A 51 -8.63 -11.56 -1.02
N ASN A 52 -9.31 -12.70 -1.00
CA ASN A 52 -8.70 -14.01 -0.71
C ASN A 52 -7.81 -14.55 -1.86
N PHE A 53 -7.68 -13.86 -2.99
CA PHE A 53 -6.80 -14.31 -4.09
C PHE A 53 -5.35 -14.48 -3.64
N HIS A 54 -4.87 -13.70 -2.67
CA HIS A 54 -3.55 -13.90 -2.09
C HIS A 54 -3.46 -15.26 -1.40
N ALA A 55 -4.37 -15.57 -0.47
CA ALA A 55 -4.39 -16.83 0.26
C ALA A 55 -4.53 -18.05 -0.68
N ILE A 56 -5.45 -17.97 -1.64
CA ILE A 56 -5.68 -19.04 -2.64
C ILE A 56 -4.45 -19.22 -3.53
N GLY A 57 -3.82 -18.13 -3.97
CA GLY A 57 -2.60 -18.18 -4.78
C GLY A 57 -1.44 -18.84 -4.06
N PHE A 58 -1.19 -18.48 -2.79
CA PHE A 58 -0.15 -19.12 -1.98
C PHE A 58 -0.44 -20.59 -1.68
N LEU A 59 -1.70 -20.96 -1.49
CA LEU A 59 -2.11 -22.35 -1.30
C LEU A 59 -1.82 -23.18 -2.56
N LEU A 60 -2.20 -22.67 -3.75
CA LEU A 60 -1.94 -23.33 -5.03
C LEU A 60 -0.44 -23.45 -5.34
N LEU A 61 0.34 -22.40 -5.05
CA LEU A 61 1.79 -22.44 -5.20
C LEU A 61 2.44 -23.43 -4.21
N GLY A 62 1.95 -23.50 -2.97
CA GLY A 62 2.40 -24.48 -1.98
C GLY A 62 2.07 -25.92 -2.40
N ALA A 63 0.88 -26.16 -2.96
CA ALA A 63 0.50 -27.45 -3.52
C ALA A 63 1.38 -27.83 -4.72
N SER A 64 1.70 -26.88 -5.59
CA SER A 64 2.62 -27.07 -6.72
C SER A 64 4.04 -27.43 -6.25
N ALA A 65 4.58 -26.70 -5.26
CA ALA A 65 5.88 -26.99 -4.66
C ALA A 65 5.92 -28.38 -4.00
N SER A 66 4.84 -28.76 -3.31
CA SER A 66 4.71 -30.09 -2.72
C SER A 66 4.70 -31.19 -3.79
N CYS A 67 3.99 -30.97 -4.91
CA CYS A 67 4.01 -31.90 -6.05
C CYS A 67 5.41 -32.01 -6.68
N LEU A 68 6.14 -30.90 -6.78
CA LEU A 68 7.51 -30.88 -7.32
C LEU A 68 8.45 -31.71 -6.45
N ILE A 69 8.39 -31.55 -5.13
CA ILE A 69 9.18 -32.35 -4.18
C ILE A 69 8.84 -33.83 -4.33
N THR A 70 7.55 -34.17 -4.41
CA THR A 70 7.11 -35.56 -4.61
C THR A 70 7.67 -36.16 -5.89
N ILE A 71 7.75 -35.39 -6.99
CA ILE A 71 8.32 -35.86 -8.25
C ILE A 71 9.81 -36.19 -8.12
N PHE A 72 10.57 -35.40 -7.36
CA PHE A 72 11.99 -35.64 -7.16
C PHE A 72 12.28 -36.73 -6.12
N ALA A 73 11.46 -36.82 -5.07
CA ALA A 73 11.67 -37.75 -3.96
C ALA A 73 11.14 -39.17 -4.24
N THR A 74 10.19 -39.32 -5.17
CA THR A 74 9.50 -40.59 -5.40
C THR A 74 9.90 -41.19 -6.75
N GLU A 75 10.38 -42.44 -6.73
CA GLU A 75 10.48 -43.25 -7.94
C GLU A 75 9.11 -43.83 -8.29
N PHE A 76 8.50 -43.27 -9.35
CA PHE A 76 7.21 -43.77 -9.84
C PHE A 76 7.38 -45.13 -10.52
N LYS A 77 6.66 -46.14 -10.02
CA LYS A 77 6.61 -47.48 -10.63
C LYS A 77 5.74 -47.58 -11.88
N THR A 78 4.90 -46.57 -12.13
CA THR A 78 3.90 -46.58 -13.22
C THR A 78 3.89 -45.24 -13.93
N ASP A 79 4.04 -45.25 -15.25
CA ASP A 79 4.09 -44.03 -16.07
C ASP A 79 2.84 -43.16 -15.95
N SER A 80 1.65 -43.76 -15.80
CA SER A 80 0.39 -43.02 -15.61
C SER A 80 0.41 -42.11 -14.38
N SER A 81 1.00 -42.56 -13.27
CA SER A 81 1.09 -41.77 -12.03
C SER A 81 2.02 -40.57 -12.20
N LYS A 82 3.11 -40.74 -12.94
CA LYS A 82 4.08 -39.68 -13.27
C LYS A 82 3.42 -38.58 -14.10
N TYR A 83 2.69 -38.93 -15.15
CA TYR A 83 1.99 -37.94 -15.98
C TYR A 83 0.89 -37.20 -15.21
N LEU A 84 0.17 -37.88 -14.33
CA LEU A 84 -0.84 -37.27 -13.47
C LEU A 84 -0.23 -36.22 -12.53
N THR A 85 0.88 -36.53 -11.86
CA THR A 85 1.55 -35.59 -10.95
C THR A 85 2.09 -34.37 -11.70
N TRP A 86 2.63 -34.55 -12.91
CA TRP A 86 3.04 -33.44 -13.77
C TRP A 86 1.85 -32.55 -14.21
N ALA A 87 0.71 -33.15 -14.52
CA ALA A 87 -0.50 -32.40 -14.87
C ALA A 87 -1.02 -31.56 -13.68
N ILE A 88 -1.10 -32.15 -12.49
CA ILE A 88 -1.52 -31.45 -11.26
C ILE A 88 -0.57 -30.30 -10.92
N LEU A 89 0.74 -30.54 -11.07
CA LEU A 89 1.76 -29.50 -10.88
C LEU A 89 1.53 -28.33 -11.84
N GLY A 90 1.33 -28.61 -13.13
CA GLY A 90 1.12 -27.58 -14.15
C GLY A 90 -0.11 -26.73 -13.88
N ILE A 91 -1.25 -27.36 -13.59
CA ILE A 91 -2.52 -26.66 -13.31
C ILE A 91 -2.40 -25.81 -12.05
N SER A 92 -1.86 -26.37 -10.97
CA SER A 92 -1.71 -25.67 -9.69
C SER A 92 -0.72 -24.51 -9.79
N PHE A 93 0.35 -24.69 -10.57
CA PHE A 93 1.37 -23.64 -10.79
C PHE A 93 0.80 -22.46 -11.56
N ILE A 94 0.13 -22.71 -12.69
CA ILE A 94 -0.50 -21.67 -13.52
C ILE A 94 -1.60 -20.96 -12.74
N GLY A 95 -2.47 -21.71 -12.05
CA GLY A 95 -3.54 -21.16 -11.22
C GLY A 95 -3.02 -20.32 -10.05
N GLY A 96 -1.94 -20.79 -9.40
CA GLY A 96 -1.26 -20.05 -8.33
C GLY A 96 -0.66 -18.73 -8.83
N LEU A 97 0.07 -18.76 -9.96
CA LEU A 97 0.66 -17.58 -10.57
C LEU A 97 -0.39 -16.53 -10.96
N LEU A 98 -1.47 -16.95 -11.62
CA LEU A 98 -2.58 -16.07 -11.99
C LEU A 98 -3.22 -15.43 -10.76
N SER A 99 -3.46 -16.20 -9.70
CA SER A 99 -4.05 -15.69 -8.46
C SER A 99 -3.17 -14.64 -7.79
N VAL A 100 -1.85 -14.87 -7.73
CA VAL A 100 -0.89 -13.88 -7.19
C VAL A 100 -0.81 -12.64 -8.09
N TYR A 101 -0.84 -12.81 -9.41
CA TYR A 101 -0.86 -11.69 -10.34
C TYR A 101 -2.06 -10.78 -10.11
N PHE A 102 -3.28 -11.35 -10.02
CA PHE A 102 -4.49 -10.57 -9.72
C PHE A 102 -4.47 -9.98 -8.31
N ALA A 103 -3.91 -10.68 -7.32
CA ALA A 103 -3.77 -10.15 -5.97
C ALA A 103 -2.89 -8.87 -5.94
N ARG A 104 -1.81 -8.82 -6.73
CA ARG A 104 -0.94 -7.64 -6.83
C ARG A 104 -1.66 -6.45 -7.45
N ASP A 105 -2.41 -6.66 -8.53
CA ASP A 105 -3.16 -5.59 -9.20
C ASP A 105 -4.26 -5.02 -8.28
N LYS A 106 -4.96 -5.91 -7.57
CA LYS A 106 -6.01 -5.53 -6.61
C LYS A 106 -5.46 -4.81 -5.39
N HIS A 107 -4.34 -5.25 -4.81
CA HIS A 107 -3.71 -4.53 -3.69
C HIS A 107 -3.38 -3.07 -4.01
N LYS A 108 -3.06 -2.76 -5.27
CA LYS A 108 -2.83 -1.38 -5.70
C LYS A 108 -4.12 -0.54 -5.66
N GLN A 109 -5.26 -1.14 -6.01
CA GLN A 109 -6.58 -0.49 -5.98
C GLN A 109 -7.12 -0.33 -4.56
N GLU A 110 -6.77 -1.24 -3.64
CA GLU A 110 -7.21 -1.22 -2.24
C GLU A 110 -6.38 -0.29 -1.33
N SER A 111 -5.30 0.31 -1.86
CA SER A 111 -4.34 1.07 -1.07
C SER A 111 -4.88 2.37 -0.48
N VAL A 112 -6.00 2.89 -0.98
CA VAL A 112 -6.70 4.02 -0.37
C VAL A 112 -7.86 3.45 0.46
N LYS A 113 -7.59 3.19 1.74
CA LYS A 113 -8.63 2.70 2.64
C LYS A 113 -9.63 3.84 2.92
N PRO A 114 -10.93 3.63 2.71
CA PRO A 114 -11.95 4.63 3.02
C PRO A 114 -11.86 5.14 4.46
N ASN A 115 -11.47 4.27 5.41
CA ASN A 115 -11.23 4.64 6.80
C ASN A 115 -10.09 5.66 6.99
N GLU A 116 -9.05 5.59 6.15
CA GLU A 116 -7.94 6.56 6.21
C GLU A 116 -8.40 7.94 5.74
N ILE A 117 -9.24 7.98 4.70
CA ILE A 117 -9.87 9.24 4.24
C ILE A 117 -10.78 9.81 5.34
N ILE A 118 -11.61 9.00 5.98
CA ILE A 118 -12.49 9.45 7.06
C ILE A 118 -11.66 9.99 8.23
N SER A 119 -10.58 9.31 8.62
CA SER A 119 -9.68 9.79 9.68
C SER A 119 -9.03 11.13 9.32
N GLN A 120 -8.65 11.34 8.06
CA GLN A 120 -8.17 12.64 7.60
C GLN A 120 -9.27 13.72 7.65
N MET A 121 -10.52 13.38 7.30
CA MET A 121 -11.67 14.30 7.40
C MET A 121 -11.94 14.71 8.85
N GLU A 122 -11.89 13.77 9.80
CA GLU A 122 -12.04 14.04 11.24
C GLU A 122 -10.91 14.94 11.78
N LEU A 123 -9.67 14.71 11.32
CA LEU A 123 -8.52 15.55 11.71
C LEU A 123 -8.61 16.98 11.16
N ILE A 124 -9.32 17.19 10.04
CA ILE A 124 -9.62 18.53 9.53
C ILE A 124 -10.67 19.19 10.43
N GLU A 125 -11.74 18.48 10.79
CA GLU A 125 -12.78 18.99 11.71
C GLU A 125 -12.20 19.43 13.05
N SER A 126 -11.34 18.61 13.66
CA SER A 126 -10.74 18.90 14.97
C SER A 126 -9.90 20.19 14.97
N ARG A 127 -9.36 20.61 13.82
CA ARG A 127 -8.62 21.88 13.69
C ARG A 127 -9.53 23.11 13.72
N PHE A 128 -10.78 22.97 13.28
CA PHE A 128 -11.76 24.06 13.27
C PHE A 128 -12.60 24.11 14.55
N GLU A 129 -12.77 22.99 15.26
CA GLU A 129 -13.41 22.99 16.58
C GLU A 129 -12.56 23.73 17.63
N ASN A 130 -11.24 23.60 17.57
CA ASN A 130 -10.31 24.30 18.46
C ASN A 130 -10.14 25.81 18.16
N HIS A 131 -10.85 26.36 17.16
CA HIS A 131 -10.84 27.78 16.79
C HIS A 131 -12.14 28.51 17.15
N LYS A 132 -12.99 27.90 17.98
CA LYS A 132 -14.28 28.45 18.42
C LYS A 132 -14.21 29.26 19.74
N GLU A 133 -13.02 29.68 20.18
CA GLU A 133 -12.87 30.67 21.28
C GLU A 133 -12.75 32.10 20.74
#